data_AF-A0A4S8MY47-F1
#
_entry.id   AF-A0A4S8MY47-F1
#
_cell.length_a   1.000
_cell.length_b   1.000
_cell.length_c   1.000
_cell.angle_alpha   90.00
_cell.angle_beta   90.00
_cell.angle_gamma   90.00
#
_symmetry.space_group_name_H-M   'P 1'
#
loop_
_entity.id
_entity.type
_entity.pdbx_description
1 polymer ?
#
loop_
_entity_poly.entity_id
_entity_poly.type
_entity_poly.pdbx_seq_one_letter_code
_entity_poly.pdbx_strand_id
1 'polypeptide(L)'
;MPGSQLDLSGLTLPPLPDIQSNEVRDQAFTHRSLYGRPGHLFEDPPDDPSPDNEKLEHIGDSIISLVVTMLLNDMYPRLKVGPATKARAMIVGNATLANISTAYKLHEQLRLHPSQKLILKQSVNVRADLFESFVGGLEKDQGLNAVQSWLRELFRPLCHQAYEKVKEYHGLSSTSSPSISPSEEQIDTLVRSPLSPARLPRGFPTDPTQAVTAETSGHLALFNQSIQKEGRTVEWTFPPLGPDGNPSGSDDGSSSSGSNTSGSISPTTSLDSASSSSQLGLSVTLRREVILHARKTTPMWFAKVTVDGEFFGSGKGVTKKAAKNEAAKMGLEKLGIQV
;
A
#
# COMPACT_ATOMS: atom_id res chain seq x y z
N MET A 1 2.54 6.54 -7.54
CA MET A 1 3.41 6.31 -8.71
C MET A 1 2.55 6.38 -9.96
N PRO A 2 2.74 7.35 -10.85
CA PRO A 2 2.02 7.44 -12.12
C PRO A 2 2.49 6.27 -13.01
N GLY A 3 1.63 5.28 -13.23
CA GLY A 3 1.97 4.01 -13.90
C GLY A 3 1.26 2.77 -13.34
N SER A 4 0.64 2.90 -12.16
CA SER A 4 -0.09 1.82 -11.46
C SER A 4 -1.55 1.64 -11.89
N GLN A 5 -2.08 2.49 -12.76
CA GLN A 5 -3.50 2.43 -13.16
C GLN A 5 -3.68 1.46 -14.33
N LEU A 6 -4.68 0.59 -14.23
CA LEU A 6 -5.08 -0.29 -15.32
C LEU A 6 -5.83 0.51 -16.37
N ASP A 7 -5.63 0.16 -17.64
CA ASP A 7 -6.24 0.87 -18.75
C ASP A 7 -7.49 0.14 -19.22
N LEU A 8 -8.61 0.85 -19.20
CA LEU A 8 -9.87 0.39 -19.76
C LEU A 8 -10.04 0.83 -21.22
N SER A 9 -9.20 1.74 -21.71
CA SER A 9 -9.22 2.19 -23.10
C SER A 9 -8.90 1.01 -24.03
N GLY A 10 -9.77 0.79 -25.01
CA GLY A 10 -9.65 -0.34 -25.95
C GLY A 10 -10.14 -1.69 -25.43
N LEU A 11 -10.61 -1.81 -24.18
CA LEU A 11 -11.28 -3.02 -23.71
C LEU A 11 -12.74 -3.03 -24.15
N THR A 12 -13.20 -4.16 -24.71
CA THR A 12 -14.62 -4.41 -24.92
C THR A 12 -15.21 -4.94 -23.62
N LEU A 13 -16.06 -4.15 -22.98
CA LEU A 13 -16.75 -4.58 -21.76
C LEU A 13 -17.88 -5.56 -22.12
N PRO A 14 -18.08 -6.64 -21.34
CA PRO A 14 -19.25 -7.48 -21.51
C PRO A 14 -20.53 -6.65 -21.26
N PRO A 15 -21.69 -7.06 -21.82
CA PRO A 15 -22.95 -6.41 -21.51
C PRO A 15 -23.20 -6.32 -20.00
N LEU A 16 -23.74 -5.19 -19.54
CA LEU A 16 -24.11 -5.01 -18.13
C LEU A 16 -25.36 -5.86 -17.83
N PRO A 17 -25.34 -6.74 -16.81
CA PRO A 17 -26.52 -7.48 -16.39
C PRO A 17 -27.58 -6.54 -15.78
N ASP A 18 -28.85 -6.85 -15.97
CA ASP A 18 -29.93 -6.10 -15.34
C ASP A 18 -30.31 -6.72 -13.99
N ILE A 19 -30.37 -5.92 -12.92
CA ILE A 19 -31.02 -6.30 -11.65
C ILE A 19 -32.52 -6.27 -11.88
N GLN A 20 -33.22 -7.40 -11.70
CA GLN A 20 -34.65 -7.56 -12.00
C GLN A 20 -35.54 -6.97 -10.90
N SER A 21 -35.20 -7.19 -9.64
CA SER A 21 -35.92 -6.62 -8.50
C SER A 21 -35.75 -5.10 -8.42
N ASN A 22 -36.86 -4.37 -8.51
CA ASN A 22 -36.87 -2.91 -8.38
C ASN A 22 -36.38 -2.48 -6.99
N GLU A 23 -36.70 -3.23 -5.93
CA GLU A 23 -36.27 -2.92 -4.57
C GLU A 23 -34.75 -3.05 -4.43
N VAL A 24 -34.18 -4.14 -4.96
CA VAL A 24 -32.73 -4.37 -4.92
C VAL A 24 -32.01 -3.35 -5.78
N ARG A 25 -32.55 -3.01 -6.96
CA ARG A 25 -32.01 -1.97 -7.82
C ARG A 25 -32.03 -0.62 -7.10
N ASP A 26 -33.16 -0.24 -6.51
CA ASP A 26 -33.29 1.00 -5.77
C ASP A 26 -32.30 1.10 -4.63
N GLN A 27 -32.13 0.02 -3.86
CA GLN A 27 -31.14 -0.06 -2.79
C GLN A 27 -29.71 0.10 -3.34
N ALA A 28 -29.36 -0.66 -4.39
CA ALA A 28 -28.00 -0.67 -4.96
C ALA A 28 -27.56 0.71 -5.47
N PHE A 29 -28.50 1.51 -5.98
CA PHE A 29 -28.24 2.84 -6.49
C PHE A 29 -28.48 3.96 -5.47
N THR A 30 -28.71 3.66 -4.19
CA THR A 30 -28.99 4.69 -3.18
C THR A 30 -27.83 4.89 -2.21
N HIS A 31 -27.19 6.05 -2.30
CA HIS A 31 -26.14 6.45 -1.37
C HIS A 31 -26.74 6.92 -0.03
N ARG A 32 -26.05 6.58 1.08
CA ARG A 32 -26.45 6.91 2.47
C ARG A 32 -26.84 8.37 2.71
N SER A 33 -26.27 9.30 1.95
CA SER A 33 -26.59 10.73 2.07
C SER A 33 -28.06 11.05 1.77
N LEU A 34 -28.76 10.24 1.00
CA LEU A 34 -30.17 10.49 0.67
C LEU A 34 -31.06 10.52 1.92
N TYR A 35 -30.80 9.64 2.88
CA TYR A 35 -31.59 9.50 4.10
C TYR A 35 -30.91 10.11 5.33
N GLY A 36 -29.59 10.30 5.30
CA GLY A 36 -28.87 10.95 6.39
C GLY A 36 -28.93 10.18 7.72
N ARG A 37 -28.93 8.84 7.64
CA ARG A 37 -28.99 7.96 8.82
C ARG A 37 -27.76 8.15 9.72
N PRO A 38 -27.87 7.98 11.06
CA PRO A 38 -26.73 8.14 11.96
C PRO A 38 -25.73 7.00 11.83
N GLY A 39 -24.52 7.28 11.34
CA GLY A 39 -23.46 6.27 11.13
C GLY A 39 -22.76 5.74 12.40
N HIS A 40 -23.24 6.11 13.60
CA HIS A 40 -22.68 5.63 14.87
C HIS A 40 -23.52 4.52 15.50
N LEU A 41 -24.66 4.17 14.89
CA LEU A 41 -25.46 3.04 15.32
C LEU A 41 -24.70 1.74 15.03
N PHE A 42 -24.78 0.80 15.96
CA PHE A 42 -24.18 -0.53 15.79
C PHE A 42 -25.02 -1.39 14.84
N GLU A 43 -26.34 -1.32 14.96
CA GLU A 43 -27.31 -2.07 14.17
C GLU A 43 -28.51 -1.18 13.81
N ASP A 44 -29.10 -1.42 12.64
CA ASP A 44 -30.40 -0.83 12.29
C ASP A 44 -31.53 -1.50 13.10
N PRO A 45 -32.60 -0.77 13.46
CA PRO A 45 -33.79 -1.38 14.03
C PRO A 45 -34.37 -2.47 13.10
N PRO A 46 -34.89 -3.59 13.63
CA PRO A 46 -35.43 -4.69 12.82
C PRO A 46 -36.57 -4.28 11.86
N ASP A 47 -37.32 -3.24 12.23
CA ASP A 47 -38.46 -2.68 11.50
C ASP A 47 -38.09 -1.48 10.60
N ASP A 48 -36.84 -1.01 10.65
CA ASP A 48 -36.37 0.15 9.88
C ASP A 48 -34.91 -0.05 9.38
N PRO A 49 -34.67 -1.08 8.56
CA PRO A 49 -33.34 -1.35 8.01
C PRO A 49 -32.87 -0.21 7.10
N SER A 50 -31.56 0.04 7.05
CA SER A 50 -31.04 1.09 6.17
C SER A 50 -31.34 0.78 4.70
N PRO A 51 -32.01 1.69 3.97
CA PRO A 51 -32.34 1.52 2.55
C PRO A 51 -31.21 1.92 1.60
N ASP A 52 -30.02 2.26 2.13
CA ASP A 52 -28.86 2.59 1.31
C ASP A 52 -28.08 1.35 0.83
N ASN A 53 -27.05 1.64 0.06
CA ASN A 53 -26.23 0.66 -0.63
C ASN A 53 -25.10 0.05 0.20
N GLU A 54 -24.83 0.50 1.43
CA GLU A 54 -23.60 0.11 2.16
C GLU A 54 -23.55 -1.41 2.45
N LYS A 55 -24.71 -2.04 2.72
CA LYS A 55 -24.78 -3.50 2.90
C LYS A 55 -24.48 -4.26 1.60
N LEU A 56 -24.96 -3.77 0.46
CA LEU A 56 -24.70 -4.39 -0.84
C LEU A 56 -23.26 -4.16 -1.29
N GLU A 57 -22.70 -2.98 -1.03
CA GLU A 57 -21.29 -2.65 -1.24
C GLU A 57 -20.37 -3.65 -0.52
N HIS A 58 -20.62 -3.88 0.76
CA HIS A 58 -19.84 -4.82 1.57
C HIS A 58 -19.87 -6.26 1.01
N ILE A 59 -21.05 -6.72 0.55
CA ILE A 59 -21.19 -8.03 -0.12
C ILE A 59 -20.43 -8.02 -1.46
N GLY A 60 -20.58 -6.96 -2.24
CA GLY A 60 -19.97 -6.79 -3.54
C GLY A 60 -18.45 -6.81 -3.53
N ASP A 61 -17.81 -6.08 -2.61
CA ASP A 61 -16.36 -6.07 -2.43
C ASP A 61 -15.83 -7.50 -2.20
N SER A 62 -16.49 -8.25 -1.31
CA SER A 62 -16.13 -9.64 -1.01
C SER A 62 -16.20 -10.53 -2.26
N ILE A 63 -17.25 -10.38 -3.07
CA ILE A 63 -17.44 -11.13 -4.31
C ILE A 63 -16.40 -10.76 -5.36
N ILE A 64 -16.16 -9.46 -5.59
CA ILE A 64 -15.16 -8.96 -6.54
C ILE A 64 -13.77 -9.49 -6.15
N SER A 65 -13.41 -9.36 -4.88
CA SER A 65 -12.15 -9.86 -4.34
C SER A 65 -11.97 -11.36 -4.55
N LEU A 66 -13.02 -12.15 -4.28
CA LEU A 66 -13.01 -13.60 -4.52
C LEU A 66 -12.80 -13.93 -6.00
N VAL A 67 -13.61 -13.35 -6.89
CA VAL A 67 -13.57 -13.65 -8.33
C VAL A 67 -12.22 -13.27 -8.93
N VAL A 68 -11.68 -12.10 -8.61
CA VAL A 68 -10.36 -11.67 -9.10
C VAL A 68 -9.25 -12.57 -8.57
N THR A 69 -9.31 -12.98 -7.29
CA THR A 69 -8.36 -13.96 -6.74
C THR A 69 -8.40 -15.29 -7.48
N MET A 70 -9.60 -15.83 -7.73
CA MET A 70 -9.77 -17.09 -8.47
C MET A 70 -9.25 -16.95 -9.91
N LEU A 71 -9.59 -15.87 -10.62
CA LEU A 71 -9.12 -15.62 -11.98
C LEU A 71 -7.59 -15.56 -12.08
N LEU A 72 -6.93 -14.84 -11.17
CA LEU A 72 -5.47 -14.76 -11.16
C LEU A 72 -4.83 -16.12 -10.92
N ASN A 73 -5.40 -16.93 -10.03
CA ASN A 73 -4.94 -18.30 -9.77
C ASN A 73 -5.14 -19.21 -10.98
N ASP A 74 -6.29 -19.13 -11.65
CA ASP A 74 -6.60 -19.94 -12.83
C ASP A 74 -5.71 -19.56 -14.04
N MET A 75 -5.49 -18.25 -14.24
CA MET A 75 -4.71 -17.74 -15.38
C MET A 75 -3.20 -17.90 -15.16
N TYR A 76 -2.74 -17.76 -13.92
CA TYR A 76 -1.31 -17.75 -13.58
C TYR A 76 -1.01 -18.65 -12.36
N PRO A 77 -1.20 -19.98 -12.48
CA PRO A 77 -1.12 -20.91 -11.34
C PRO A 77 0.26 -21.02 -10.68
N ARG A 78 1.31 -20.49 -11.32
CA ARG A 78 2.68 -20.45 -10.78
C ARG A 78 3.03 -19.09 -10.15
N LEU A 79 2.13 -18.11 -10.20
CA LEU A 79 2.35 -16.80 -9.62
C LEU A 79 2.39 -16.92 -8.10
N LYS A 80 3.45 -16.38 -7.48
CA LYS A 80 3.57 -16.37 -6.02
C LYS A 80 2.54 -15.44 -5.40
N VAL A 81 2.18 -15.71 -4.14
CA VAL A 81 1.15 -14.98 -3.39
C VAL A 81 1.41 -13.47 -3.38
N GLY A 82 2.63 -13.02 -3.09
CA GLY A 82 2.97 -11.58 -3.04
C GLY A 82 2.64 -10.83 -4.34
N PRO A 83 3.23 -11.22 -5.49
CA PRO A 83 2.86 -10.69 -6.81
C PRO A 83 1.35 -10.81 -7.13
N ALA A 84 0.71 -11.93 -6.78
CA ALA A 84 -0.72 -12.12 -7.01
C ALA A 84 -1.58 -11.12 -6.19
N THR A 85 -1.23 -10.89 -4.92
CA THR A 85 -1.90 -9.88 -4.08
C THR A 85 -1.69 -8.48 -4.63
N LYS A 86 -0.50 -8.16 -5.15
CA LYS A 86 -0.21 -6.87 -5.80
C LYS A 86 -1.05 -6.68 -7.07
N ALA A 87 -1.15 -7.71 -7.91
CA ALA A 87 -2.00 -7.69 -9.11
C ALA A 87 -3.48 -7.51 -8.73
N ARG A 88 -3.98 -8.29 -7.76
CA ARG A 88 -5.35 -8.14 -7.25
C ARG A 88 -5.64 -6.72 -6.78
N ALA A 89 -4.77 -6.14 -5.96
CA ALA A 89 -4.95 -4.80 -5.42
C ALA A 89 -5.02 -3.71 -6.52
N MET A 90 -4.37 -3.92 -7.67
CA MET A 90 -4.51 -3.02 -8.83
C MET A 90 -5.88 -3.14 -9.51
N ILE A 91 -6.45 -4.35 -9.54
CA ILE A 91 -7.73 -4.64 -10.19
C ILE A 91 -8.91 -4.18 -9.33
N VAL A 92 -8.89 -4.51 -8.04
CA VAL A 92 -9.98 -4.19 -7.10
C VAL A 92 -9.83 -2.82 -6.43
N GLY A 93 -8.81 -2.05 -6.79
CA GLY A 93 -8.61 -0.72 -6.23
C GLY A 93 -9.67 0.29 -6.72
N ASN A 94 -10.04 1.24 -5.86
CA ASN A 94 -11.11 2.22 -6.11
C ASN A 94 -10.97 2.94 -7.46
N ALA A 95 -9.76 3.27 -7.89
CA ALA A 95 -9.54 3.94 -9.18
C ALA A 95 -10.02 3.06 -10.37
N THR A 96 -9.75 1.75 -10.33
CA THR A 96 -10.16 0.81 -11.37
C THR A 96 -11.67 0.60 -11.33
N LEU A 97 -12.24 0.32 -10.14
CA LEU A 97 -13.68 0.09 -9.99
C LEU A 97 -14.51 1.33 -10.33
N ALA A 98 -14.04 2.53 -9.96
CA ALA A 98 -14.69 3.78 -10.34
C ALA A 98 -14.67 4.02 -11.86
N ASN A 99 -13.60 3.62 -12.55
CA ASN A 99 -13.52 3.72 -14.00
C ASN A 99 -14.49 2.73 -14.67
N ILE A 100 -14.61 1.50 -14.14
CA ILE A 100 -15.60 0.51 -14.61
C ILE A 100 -17.02 1.05 -14.42
N SER A 101 -17.33 1.57 -13.22
CA SER A 101 -18.60 2.22 -12.89
C SER A 101 -18.94 3.37 -13.86
N THR A 102 -17.93 4.14 -14.25
CA THR A 102 -18.07 5.24 -15.21
C THR A 102 -18.32 4.73 -16.62
N ALA A 103 -17.59 3.69 -17.04
CA ALA A 103 -17.73 3.10 -18.37
C ALA A 103 -19.13 2.49 -18.59
N TYR A 104 -19.72 1.90 -17.55
CA TYR A 104 -21.12 1.44 -17.55
C TYR A 104 -22.15 2.54 -17.23
N LYS A 105 -21.71 3.77 -16.97
CA LYS A 105 -22.57 4.92 -16.62
C LYS A 105 -23.44 4.71 -15.37
N LEU A 106 -23.03 3.84 -14.44
CA LEU A 106 -23.80 3.56 -13.22
C LEU A 106 -24.04 4.83 -12.38
N HIS A 107 -23.03 5.69 -12.30
CA HIS A 107 -23.07 6.98 -11.59
C HIS A 107 -24.18 7.93 -12.09
N GLU A 108 -24.71 7.75 -13.29
CA GLU A 108 -25.84 8.54 -13.79
C GLU A 108 -27.13 8.21 -13.03
N GLN A 109 -27.30 6.94 -12.63
CA GLN A 109 -28.46 6.42 -11.92
C GLN A 109 -28.38 6.59 -10.39
N LEU A 110 -27.23 7.01 -9.86
CA LEU A 110 -27.01 7.21 -8.42
C LEU A 110 -28.02 8.18 -7.80
N ARG A 111 -28.76 7.70 -6.81
CA ARG A 111 -29.70 8.42 -5.94
C ARG A 111 -28.97 8.89 -4.68
N LEU A 112 -29.06 10.18 -4.39
CA LEU A 112 -28.34 10.83 -3.30
C LEU A 112 -29.01 12.17 -2.95
N HIS A 113 -28.58 12.79 -1.85
CA HIS A 113 -29.07 14.11 -1.50
C HIS A 113 -28.71 15.19 -2.55
N PRO A 114 -29.66 15.99 -3.06
CA PRO A 114 -29.41 16.95 -4.15
C PRO A 114 -28.25 17.91 -3.91
N SER A 115 -28.08 18.38 -2.66
CA SER A 115 -26.98 19.32 -2.31
C SER A 115 -25.59 18.72 -2.46
N GLN A 116 -25.46 17.39 -2.42
CA GLN A 116 -24.17 16.70 -2.51
C GLN A 116 -23.91 16.10 -3.90
N LYS A 117 -24.85 16.28 -4.84
CA LYS A 117 -24.84 15.62 -6.16
C LYS A 117 -23.57 15.85 -6.96
N LEU A 118 -23.11 17.10 -7.04
CA LEU A 118 -21.94 17.45 -7.83
C LEU A 118 -20.67 16.77 -7.29
N ILE A 119 -20.49 16.78 -5.98
CA ILE A 119 -19.29 16.26 -5.31
C ILE A 119 -19.30 14.72 -5.31
N LEU A 120 -20.40 14.11 -4.91
CA LEU A 120 -20.47 12.65 -4.74
C LEU A 120 -20.44 11.90 -6.08
N LYS A 121 -21.12 12.40 -7.13
CA LYS A 121 -21.02 11.77 -8.47
C LYS A 121 -19.61 11.82 -9.06
N GLN A 122 -18.82 12.82 -8.67
CA GLN A 122 -17.43 12.97 -9.09
C GLN A 122 -16.43 12.19 -8.23
N SER A 123 -16.84 11.75 -7.04
CA SER A 123 -15.99 11.02 -6.10
C SER A 123 -15.59 9.65 -6.65
N VAL A 124 -14.28 9.36 -6.64
CA VAL A 124 -13.74 8.05 -7.02
C VAL A 124 -14.25 6.96 -6.08
N ASN A 125 -14.28 7.22 -4.77
CA ASN A 125 -14.75 6.24 -3.78
C ASN A 125 -16.23 5.91 -4.05
N VAL A 126 -17.11 6.91 -4.09
CA VAL A 126 -18.55 6.69 -4.32
C VAL A 126 -18.83 5.93 -5.62
N ARG A 127 -18.05 6.15 -6.68
CA ARG A 127 -18.21 5.39 -7.93
C ARG A 127 -17.71 3.95 -7.81
N ALA A 128 -16.64 3.71 -7.07
CA ALA A 128 -16.15 2.36 -6.77
C ALA A 128 -17.18 1.60 -5.91
N ASP A 129 -17.60 2.21 -4.80
CA ASP A 129 -18.63 1.71 -3.88
C ASP A 129 -19.94 1.41 -4.64
N LEU A 130 -20.31 2.25 -5.61
CA LEU A 130 -21.48 2.01 -6.46
C LEU A 130 -21.33 0.77 -7.35
N PHE A 131 -20.14 0.50 -7.88
CA PHE A 131 -19.91 -0.73 -8.66
C PHE A 131 -19.95 -1.97 -7.76
N GLU A 132 -19.36 -1.91 -6.56
CA GLU A 132 -19.43 -2.99 -5.57
C GLU A 132 -20.88 -3.23 -5.15
N SER A 133 -21.61 -2.18 -4.80
CA SER A 133 -23.03 -2.22 -4.50
C SER A 133 -23.85 -2.87 -5.62
N PHE A 134 -23.60 -2.47 -6.87
CA PHE A 134 -24.28 -3.08 -8.02
C PHE A 134 -24.00 -4.59 -8.09
N VAL A 135 -22.77 -5.02 -7.86
CA VAL A 135 -22.40 -6.44 -7.79
C VAL A 135 -23.14 -7.16 -6.66
N GLY A 136 -23.20 -6.57 -5.46
CA GLY A 136 -23.95 -7.13 -4.33
C GLY A 136 -25.46 -7.20 -4.60
N GLY A 137 -26.01 -6.19 -5.28
CA GLY A 137 -27.40 -6.19 -5.73
C GLY A 137 -27.68 -7.29 -6.76
N LEU A 138 -26.77 -7.49 -7.72
CA LEU A 138 -26.90 -8.56 -8.70
C LEU A 138 -26.82 -9.95 -8.05
N GLU A 139 -25.98 -10.12 -7.03
CA GLU A 139 -25.92 -11.38 -6.27
C GLU A 139 -27.22 -11.63 -5.50
N LYS A 140 -27.75 -10.61 -4.82
CA LYS A 140 -29.02 -10.70 -4.10
C LYS A 140 -30.20 -11.03 -5.02
N ASP A 141 -30.16 -10.58 -6.27
CA ASP A 141 -31.22 -10.77 -7.26
C ASP A 141 -31.12 -12.11 -8.02
N GLN A 142 -29.91 -12.54 -8.39
CA GLN A 142 -29.69 -13.66 -9.33
C GLN A 142 -28.75 -14.75 -8.83
N GLY A 143 -28.16 -14.57 -7.65
CA GLY A 143 -27.23 -15.49 -7.03
C GLY A 143 -25.81 -15.43 -7.59
N LEU A 144 -24.88 -16.01 -6.82
CA LEU A 144 -23.45 -15.90 -7.05
C LEU A 144 -22.98 -16.42 -8.43
N ASN A 145 -23.58 -17.49 -8.95
CA ASN A 145 -23.13 -18.10 -10.21
C ASN A 145 -23.26 -17.15 -11.42
N ALA A 146 -24.38 -16.40 -11.50
CA ALA A 146 -24.61 -15.44 -12.57
C ALA A 146 -23.58 -14.29 -12.50
N VAL A 147 -23.34 -13.77 -11.29
CA VAL A 147 -22.37 -12.72 -11.02
C VAL A 147 -20.96 -13.16 -11.37
N GLN A 148 -20.55 -14.36 -10.97
CA GLN A 148 -19.20 -14.87 -11.25
C GLN A 148 -18.94 -14.99 -12.76
N SER A 149 -19.87 -15.52 -13.54
CA SER A 149 -19.72 -15.63 -14.99
C SER A 149 -19.43 -14.27 -15.64
N TRP A 150 -20.26 -13.26 -15.34
CA TRP A 150 -20.08 -11.91 -15.88
C TRP A 150 -18.78 -11.24 -15.39
N LEU A 151 -18.49 -11.30 -14.09
CA LEU A 151 -17.27 -10.72 -13.54
C LEU A 151 -15.99 -11.37 -14.10
N ARG A 152 -16.03 -12.67 -14.41
CA ARG A 152 -14.89 -13.37 -15.04
C ARG A 152 -14.61 -12.85 -16.44
N GLU A 153 -15.62 -12.56 -17.23
CA GLU A 153 -15.46 -11.95 -18.55
C GLU A 153 -14.92 -10.52 -18.43
N LEU A 154 -15.47 -9.73 -17.51
CA LEU A 154 -15.06 -8.35 -17.26
C LEU A 154 -13.60 -8.23 -16.79
N PHE A 155 -13.20 -9.02 -15.80
CA PHE A 155 -11.90 -8.88 -15.15
C PHE A 155 -10.76 -9.64 -15.83
N ARG A 156 -11.03 -10.61 -16.70
CA ARG A 156 -9.99 -11.37 -17.42
C ARG A 156 -8.96 -10.47 -18.13
N PRO A 157 -9.33 -9.48 -18.96
CA PRO A 157 -8.34 -8.60 -19.60
C PRO A 157 -7.56 -7.75 -18.57
N LEU A 158 -8.22 -7.31 -17.50
CA LEU A 158 -7.58 -6.54 -16.42
C LEU A 158 -6.58 -7.38 -15.62
N CYS A 159 -6.88 -8.66 -15.40
CA CYS A 159 -5.95 -9.62 -14.80
C CYS A 159 -4.67 -9.75 -15.61
N HIS A 160 -4.79 -9.83 -16.93
CA HIS A 160 -3.63 -9.89 -17.81
C HIS A 160 -2.79 -8.61 -17.73
N GLN A 161 -3.42 -7.44 -17.82
CA GLN A 161 -2.70 -6.16 -17.69
C GLN A 161 -1.99 -6.03 -16.33
N ALA A 162 -2.68 -6.39 -15.23
CA ALA A 162 -2.11 -6.33 -13.90
C ALA A 162 -0.93 -7.29 -13.73
N TYR A 163 -1.03 -8.49 -14.29
CA TYR A 163 0.06 -9.46 -14.32
C TYR A 163 1.30 -8.92 -15.02
N GLU A 164 1.16 -8.38 -16.24
CA GLU A 164 2.31 -7.84 -17.00
C GLU A 164 2.93 -6.63 -16.28
N LYS A 165 2.13 -5.73 -15.71
CA LYS A 165 2.65 -4.61 -14.89
C LYS A 165 3.42 -5.10 -13.66
N VAL A 166 2.90 -6.12 -12.96
CA VAL A 166 3.59 -6.69 -11.80
C VAL A 166 4.89 -7.38 -12.22
N LYS A 167 4.89 -8.10 -13.34
CA LYS A 167 6.08 -8.73 -13.92
C LYS A 167 7.15 -7.70 -14.30
N GLU A 168 6.76 -6.56 -14.87
CA GLU A 168 7.63 -5.42 -15.13
C GLU A 168 8.24 -4.87 -13.84
N TYR A 169 7.44 -4.71 -12.77
CA TYR A 169 7.95 -4.29 -11.45
C TYR A 169 8.96 -5.26 -10.82
N HIS A 170 9.04 -6.50 -11.31
CA HIS A 170 10.04 -7.48 -10.91
C HIS A 170 11.25 -7.54 -11.86
N GLY A 171 11.37 -6.61 -12.81
CA GLY A 171 12.47 -6.57 -13.77
C GLY A 171 12.40 -7.65 -14.85
N LEU A 172 11.25 -8.33 -14.99
CA LEU A 172 11.04 -9.43 -15.93
C LEU A 172 10.34 -8.96 -17.23
N SER A 173 10.56 -7.71 -17.62
CA SER A 173 9.91 -7.16 -18.82
C SER A 173 10.30 -7.97 -20.06
N SER A 174 9.32 -8.31 -20.89
CA SER A 174 9.56 -8.85 -22.22
C SER A 174 10.29 -7.79 -23.04
N THR A 175 11.60 -7.94 -23.15
CA THR A 175 12.38 -7.25 -24.17
C THR A 175 11.70 -7.47 -25.51
N SER A 176 11.46 -6.36 -26.21
CA SER A 176 11.07 -6.33 -27.62
C SER A 176 11.83 -7.41 -28.38
N SER A 177 11.10 -8.28 -29.08
CA SER A 177 11.69 -9.09 -30.13
C SER A 177 12.44 -8.14 -31.07
N PRO A 178 13.74 -8.35 -31.35
CA PRO A 178 14.33 -7.72 -32.51
C PRO A 178 13.58 -8.33 -33.71
N SER A 179 12.76 -7.50 -34.35
CA SER A 179 12.23 -7.75 -35.68
C SER A 179 13.40 -7.83 -36.64
N ILE A 180 14.03 -9.01 -36.74
CA ILE A 180 14.82 -9.39 -37.89
C ILE A 180 13.86 -10.12 -38.80
N SER A 181 13.30 -9.38 -39.74
CA SER A 181 12.62 -9.92 -40.92
C SER A 181 13.68 -10.68 -41.74
N PRO A 182 13.54 -11.98 -42.03
CA PRO A 182 14.26 -12.57 -43.13
C PRO A 182 13.50 -12.21 -44.40
N SER A 183 14.10 -11.36 -45.22
CA SER A 183 13.74 -11.25 -46.63
C SER A 183 14.03 -12.57 -47.32
N GLU A 184 13.00 -13.33 -47.69
CA GLU A 184 13.11 -14.49 -48.56
C GLU A 184 13.33 -14.03 -50.00
N GLU A 185 14.58 -14.08 -50.46
CA GLU A 185 14.91 -14.17 -51.87
C GLU A 185 14.62 -15.59 -52.37
N GLN A 186 13.82 -15.65 -53.44
CA GLN A 186 14.04 -16.40 -54.67
C GLN A 186 14.51 -17.87 -54.55
N ILE A 187 13.55 -18.71 -54.94
CA ILE A 187 13.58 -20.10 -55.41
C ILE A 187 14.86 -20.50 -56.16
N ASP A 188 15.25 -21.76 -55.89
CA ASP A 188 15.89 -22.75 -56.76
C ASP A 188 17.41 -22.96 -56.64
N THR A 189 17.77 -24.17 -56.20
CA THR A 189 18.39 -25.25 -57.01
C THR A 189 19.42 -26.06 -56.19
N LEU A 190 19.43 -27.37 -56.42
CA LEU A 190 20.49 -28.38 -56.11
C LEU A 190 20.38 -29.06 -54.73
N VAL A 191 19.68 -30.19 -54.59
CA VAL A 191 20.04 -31.58 -54.99
C VAL A 191 21.01 -32.27 -54.00
N ARG A 192 20.53 -33.40 -53.46
CA ARG A 192 21.21 -34.60 -52.88
C ARG A 192 21.63 -34.63 -51.38
N SER A 193 20.79 -35.35 -50.60
CA SER A 193 20.99 -36.42 -49.59
C SER A 193 22.41 -36.95 -49.23
N PRO A 194 22.59 -37.80 -48.18
CA PRO A 194 21.99 -37.85 -46.82
C PRO A 194 22.97 -38.23 -45.65
N LEU A 195 22.47 -38.12 -44.40
CA LEU A 195 22.69 -38.94 -43.17
C LEU A 195 24.10 -39.40 -42.72
N SER A 196 24.52 -39.02 -41.49
CA SER A 196 25.07 -39.91 -40.42
C SER A 196 25.53 -39.16 -39.13
N PRO A 197 25.68 -39.85 -37.96
CA PRO A 197 25.11 -39.38 -36.68
C PRO A 197 26.07 -38.94 -35.56
N ALA A 198 25.47 -38.30 -34.55
CA ALA A 198 25.77 -38.22 -33.11
C ALA A 198 27.20 -38.40 -32.57
N ARG A 199 27.67 -37.42 -31.79
CA ARG A 199 28.74 -37.60 -30.79
C ARG A 199 28.51 -36.70 -29.57
N LEU A 200 28.30 -37.31 -28.40
CA LEU A 200 28.50 -36.69 -27.08
C LEU A 200 29.99 -36.69 -26.73
N PRO A 201 30.44 -35.74 -25.88
CA PRO A 201 31.11 -36.22 -24.67
C PRO A 201 30.75 -35.47 -23.38
N ARG A 202 31.00 -36.19 -22.29
CA ARG A 202 30.85 -35.91 -20.85
C ARG A 202 31.78 -34.80 -20.32
N GLY A 203 31.42 -34.22 -19.18
CA GLY A 203 32.37 -33.91 -18.09
C GLY A 203 32.23 -32.50 -17.47
N PHE A 204 31.86 -32.45 -16.19
CA PHE A 204 31.84 -31.27 -15.30
C PHE A 204 33.24 -30.65 -15.07
N PRO A 205 33.35 -29.40 -14.62
CA PRO A 205 33.51 -29.19 -13.17
C PRO A 205 32.80 -27.97 -12.57
N THR A 206 32.64 -28.07 -11.25
CA THR A 206 32.24 -27.09 -10.23
C THR A 206 33.11 -25.82 -10.22
N ASP A 207 32.49 -24.65 -10.08
CA ASP A 207 33.00 -23.56 -9.25
C ASP A 207 31.87 -22.58 -8.84
N PRO A 208 31.84 -22.06 -7.59
CA PRO A 208 30.81 -21.15 -7.11
C PRO A 208 31.36 -19.73 -7.01
N THR A 209 31.13 -18.86 -8.00
CA THR A 209 31.24 -17.40 -7.76
C THR A 209 30.50 -16.58 -8.82
N GLN A 210 29.85 -15.51 -8.34
CA GLN A 210 29.37 -14.31 -9.06
C GLN A 210 27.90 -14.25 -9.50
N ALA A 211 27.11 -13.71 -8.56
CA ALA A 211 26.37 -12.44 -8.67
C ALA A 211 25.35 -12.26 -9.81
N VAL A 212 24.08 -12.11 -9.41
CA VAL A 212 23.18 -11.14 -10.04
C VAL A 212 22.41 -10.41 -8.94
N THR A 213 22.71 -9.12 -8.81
CA THR A 213 22.06 -8.13 -7.95
C THR A 213 20.62 -7.88 -8.42
N ALA A 214 19.65 -8.09 -7.54
CA ALA A 214 18.26 -7.65 -7.74
C ALA A 214 17.92 -6.60 -6.67
N GLU A 215 17.85 -5.35 -7.11
CA GLU A 215 17.45 -4.22 -6.29
C GLU A 215 15.97 -4.31 -5.85
N THR A 216 15.70 -3.77 -4.67
CA THR A 216 14.40 -3.60 -3.98
C THR A 216 13.81 -4.79 -3.21
N SER A 217 14.58 -5.30 -2.24
CA SER A 217 14.05 -5.68 -0.93
C SER A 217 14.88 -4.96 0.15
N GLY A 218 14.39 -3.85 0.69
CA GLY A 218 15.18 -2.90 1.48
C GLY A 218 15.99 -3.54 2.61
N HIS A 219 17.11 -2.91 3.00
CA HIS A 219 18.07 -3.35 4.03
C HIS A 219 17.41 -4.01 5.26
N LEU A 220 16.26 -3.50 5.70
CA LEU A 220 15.51 -4.07 6.82
C LEU A 220 15.05 -5.52 6.60
N ALA A 221 14.59 -5.86 5.40
CA ALA A 221 14.14 -7.22 5.07
C ALA A 221 15.33 -8.19 5.02
N LEU A 222 16.42 -7.79 4.36
CA LEU A 222 17.66 -8.57 4.28
C LEU A 222 18.26 -8.79 5.68
N PHE A 223 18.34 -7.74 6.50
CA PHE A 223 18.86 -7.83 7.85
C PHE A 223 18.05 -8.81 8.71
N ASN A 224 16.72 -8.65 8.74
CA ASN A 224 15.86 -9.55 9.53
C ASN A 224 15.95 -10.99 9.05
N GLN A 225 16.07 -11.22 7.73
CA GLN A 225 16.23 -12.56 7.16
C GLN A 225 17.55 -13.20 7.59
N SER A 226 18.66 -12.45 7.57
CA SER A 226 19.97 -12.95 8.01
C SER A 226 19.95 -13.35 9.49
N ILE A 227 19.41 -12.48 10.35
CA ILE A 227 19.30 -12.74 11.79
C ILE A 227 18.39 -13.95 12.10
N GLN A 228 17.25 -14.08 11.39
CA GLN A 228 16.37 -15.23 11.53
C GLN A 228 17.02 -16.54 11.10
N LYS A 229 17.83 -16.53 10.03
CA LYS A 229 18.56 -17.72 9.56
C LYS A 229 19.58 -18.21 10.60
N GLU A 230 20.15 -17.30 11.37
CA GLU A 230 21.07 -17.61 12.48
C GLU A 230 20.35 -17.98 13.79
N GLY A 231 19.01 -17.95 13.82
CA GLY A 231 18.22 -18.27 15.01
C GLY A 231 18.35 -17.24 16.14
N ARG A 232 18.74 -16.00 15.80
CA ARG A 232 19.01 -14.92 16.76
C ARG A 232 17.78 -14.02 16.96
N THR A 233 17.72 -13.34 18.09
CA THR A 233 16.57 -12.47 18.44
C THR A 233 16.90 -11.01 18.14
N VAL A 234 16.01 -10.33 17.40
CA VAL A 234 16.15 -8.90 17.07
C VAL A 234 15.20 -8.04 17.90
N GLU A 235 15.72 -6.95 18.44
CA GLU A 235 14.96 -5.93 19.17
C GLU A 235 15.19 -4.55 18.53
N TRP A 236 14.11 -3.77 18.44
CA TRP A 236 14.11 -2.45 17.83
C TRP A 236 13.66 -1.40 18.85
N THR A 237 14.51 -0.39 19.11
CA THR A 237 14.22 0.69 20.04
C THR A 237 14.17 2.05 19.33
N PHE A 238 13.32 2.96 19.81
CA PHE A 238 13.12 4.31 19.26
C PHE A 238 13.31 5.35 20.38
N PRO A 239 14.55 5.64 20.79
CA PRO A 239 14.81 6.61 21.85
C PRO A 239 14.34 8.03 21.44
N PRO A 240 13.87 8.84 22.40
CA PRO A 240 13.48 10.22 22.12
C PRO A 240 14.69 11.04 21.65
N LEU A 241 14.44 11.92 20.69
CA LEU A 241 15.43 12.88 20.21
C LEU A 241 15.36 14.16 21.05
N GLY A 242 16.52 14.64 21.49
CA GLY A 242 16.68 15.96 22.09
C GLY A 242 16.49 17.08 21.05
N PRO A 243 16.48 18.35 21.51
CA PRO A 243 16.23 19.53 20.66
C PRO A 243 17.21 19.66 19.48
N ASP A 244 18.40 19.06 19.60
CA ASP A 244 19.45 19.08 18.58
C ASP A 244 19.36 17.89 17.59
N GLY A 245 18.32 17.05 17.70
CA GLY A 245 18.15 15.87 16.84
C GLY A 245 19.10 14.70 17.18
N ASN A 246 19.72 14.73 18.36
CA ASN A 246 20.53 13.64 18.92
C ASN A 246 19.75 12.90 20.02
N PRO A 247 19.96 11.59 20.24
CA PRO A 247 19.26 10.86 21.30
C PRO A 247 19.60 11.47 22.67
N SER A 248 18.58 11.67 23.50
CA SER A 248 18.79 12.18 24.86
C SER A 248 19.54 11.15 25.71
N GLY A 249 20.75 11.48 26.18
CA GLY A 249 21.50 10.68 27.16
C GLY A 249 22.73 9.91 26.66
N SER A 250 23.46 10.39 25.64
CA SER A 250 24.81 9.89 25.36
C SER A 250 25.83 10.53 26.32
N ASP A 251 25.97 9.95 27.51
CA ASP A 251 27.20 10.09 28.30
C ASP A 251 28.27 9.21 27.63
N ASP A 252 29.03 9.81 26.72
CA ASP A 252 30.29 9.21 26.26
C ASP A 252 31.31 9.33 27.38
N GLY A 253 31.45 8.26 28.13
CA GLY A 253 32.55 8.06 29.07
C GLY A 253 33.88 7.94 28.33
N SER A 254 34.63 9.03 28.29
CA SER A 254 36.09 8.98 28.11
C SER A 254 36.76 9.99 29.03
N SER A 255 37.41 9.46 30.05
CA SER A 255 38.28 10.13 31.00
C SER A 255 39.50 10.79 30.34
N SER A 256 39.71 12.09 30.57
CA SER A 256 41.05 12.66 30.66
C SER A 256 41.07 13.92 31.53
N SER A 257 41.88 13.83 32.58
CA SER A 257 42.42 14.84 33.49
C SER A 257 42.57 16.27 32.95
N GLY A 258 42.22 17.25 33.80
CA GLY A 258 42.62 18.65 33.65
C GLY A 258 41.95 19.56 34.67
N SER A 259 42.69 19.91 35.73
CA SER A 259 42.34 20.83 36.81
C SER A 259 42.04 22.27 36.34
N ASN A 260 41.03 22.93 36.93
CA ASN A 260 41.20 24.20 37.68
C ASN A 260 39.86 24.76 38.22
N THR A 261 39.86 25.02 39.54
CA THR A 261 39.35 26.21 40.30
C THR A 261 38.39 27.18 39.57
N SER A 262 37.31 27.75 40.13
CA SER A 262 37.02 28.23 41.50
C SER A 262 35.58 28.81 41.56
N GLY A 263 35.02 28.92 42.79
CA GLY A 263 33.96 29.87 43.18
C GLY A 263 32.52 29.33 43.10
N SER A 264 31.88 28.85 44.19
CA SER A 264 31.21 29.65 45.24
C SER A 264 30.33 30.74 44.63
N ILE A 265 29.01 30.70 44.75
CA ILE A 265 28.23 31.24 45.88
C ILE A 265 26.80 30.66 45.84
N SER A 266 26.33 30.14 46.96
CA SER A 266 24.90 30.07 47.36
C SER A 266 24.66 31.21 48.39
N PRO A 267 23.50 31.40 49.07
CA PRO A 267 22.17 30.78 48.96
C PRO A 267 20.98 31.76 49.26
N THR A 268 19.75 31.20 49.37
CA THR A 268 18.59 31.67 50.18
C THR A 268 17.85 32.95 49.72
N THR A 269 16.56 33.20 49.96
CA THR A 269 15.67 32.90 51.10
C THR A 269 14.17 33.02 50.72
N SER A 270 13.37 32.17 51.36
CA SER A 270 12.02 32.32 51.96
C SER A 270 10.89 33.15 51.31
N LEU A 271 9.77 32.43 51.18
CA LEU A 271 8.38 32.88 51.19
C LEU A 271 8.05 33.79 52.38
N ASP A 272 7.15 34.76 52.14
CA ASP A 272 6.20 35.19 53.16
C ASP A 272 4.83 35.55 52.55
N SER A 273 3.81 35.25 53.35
CA SER A 273 2.38 35.29 53.05
C SER A 273 1.74 36.67 53.26
N ALA A 274 0.70 36.99 52.48
CA ALA A 274 -0.37 37.88 52.94
C ALA A 274 -1.68 37.66 52.16
N SER A 275 -2.73 37.40 52.93
CA SER A 275 -4.15 37.34 52.55
C SER A 275 -4.74 38.72 52.22
N SER A 276 -5.68 38.81 51.29
CA SER A 276 -7.00 39.44 51.53
C SER A 276 -7.88 39.44 50.29
N SER A 277 -9.17 39.32 50.57
CA SER A 277 -10.32 39.07 49.71
C SER A 277 -10.83 40.34 49.01
N SER A 278 -11.41 40.21 47.81
CA SER A 278 -12.78 40.65 47.44
C SER A 278 -12.97 41.05 45.97
N GLN A 279 -14.08 40.55 45.42
CA GLN A 279 -15.00 41.12 44.41
C GLN A 279 -14.53 41.47 42.98
N LEU A 280 -15.04 40.66 42.05
CA LEU A 280 -15.74 41.03 40.80
C LEU A 280 -15.32 42.33 40.12
N GLY A 281 -14.46 42.20 39.11
CA GLY A 281 -14.21 43.22 38.09
C GLY A 281 -13.61 42.58 36.84
N LEU A 282 -14.45 42.28 35.85
CA LEU A 282 -14.02 41.88 34.50
C LEU A 282 -13.26 43.04 33.86
N SER A 283 -11.93 42.99 33.90
CA SER A 283 -11.04 43.80 33.05
C SER A 283 -10.51 42.91 31.94
N VAL A 284 -11.09 43.04 30.74
CA VAL A 284 -10.58 42.39 29.53
C VAL A 284 -9.37 43.18 29.05
N THR A 285 -8.18 42.72 29.41
CA THR A 285 -6.92 43.18 28.79
C THR A 285 -6.64 42.28 27.58
N LEU A 286 -6.92 42.78 26.38
CA LEU A 286 -6.52 42.16 25.11
C LEU A 286 -4.99 42.16 25.00
N ARG A 287 -4.34 41.07 25.41
CA ARG A 287 -2.96 40.80 25.01
C ARG A 287 -2.97 40.25 23.59
N ARG A 288 -2.46 41.03 22.64
CA ARG A 288 -2.04 40.53 21.31
C ARG A 288 -1.02 39.42 21.53
N GLU A 289 -1.44 38.16 21.34
CA GLU A 289 -0.50 37.07 21.15
C GLU A 289 0.22 37.31 19.82
N VAL A 290 1.50 37.60 19.91
CA VAL A 290 2.41 37.59 18.77
C VAL A 290 2.59 36.12 18.38
N ILE A 291 1.93 35.70 17.30
CA ILE A 291 2.11 34.37 16.72
C ILE A 291 3.52 34.31 16.10
N LEU A 292 4.49 33.87 16.91
CA LEU A 292 5.77 33.39 16.42
C LEU A 292 5.49 32.13 15.60
N HIS A 293 5.62 32.25 14.28
CA HIS A 293 5.58 31.11 13.37
C HIS A 293 6.81 30.23 13.62
N ALA A 294 6.67 29.26 14.52
CA ALA A 294 7.64 28.18 14.65
C ALA A 294 7.73 27.45 13.30
N ARG A 295 8.92 27.44 12.69
CA ARG A 295 9.18 26.66 11.47
C ARG A 295 8.80 25.21 11.76
N LYS A 296 7.89 24.62 10.98
CA LYS A 296 7.56 23.19 11.04
C LYS A 296 8.84 22.39 10.87
N THR A 297 9.42 21.89 11.97
CA THR A 297 10.52 20.93 11.92
C THR A 297 9.93 19.61 11.45
N THR A 298 10.47 19.03 10.38
CA THR A 298 10.08 17.69 9.94
C THR A 298 10.39 16.71 11.08
N PRO A 299 9.42 15.89 11.54
CA PRO A 299 9.68 14.94 12.62
C PRO A 299 10.75 13.95 12.16
N MET A 300 11.87 13.93 12.87
CA MET A 300 12.96 12.98 12.68
C MET A 300 12.76 11.80 13.61
N TRP A 301 12.95 10.59 13.08
CA TRP A 301 12.93 9.35 13.84
C TRP A 301 14.35 8.82 13.99
N PHE A 302 14.66 8.27 15.16
CA PHE A 302 15.88 7.53 15.41
C PHE A 302 15.51 6.09 15.77
N ALA A 303 16.14 5.14 15.10
CA ALA A 303 15.99 3.71 15.39
C ALA A 303 17.34 3.12 15.79
N LYS A 304 17.32 2.25 16.79
CA LYS A 304 18.46 1.43 17.20
C LYS A 304 18.06 -0.05 17.15
N VAL A 305 18.93 -0.88 16.61
CA VAL A 305 18.74 -2.33 16.54
C VAL A 305 19.74 -3.04 17.45
N THR A 306 19.22 -3.97 18.24
CA THR A 306 20.00 -4.89 19.07
C THR A 306 19.68 -6.32 18.66
N VAL A 307 20.70 -7.18 18.61
CA VAL A 307 20.56 -8.61 18.34
C VAL A 307 21.18 -9.38 19.51
N ASP A 308 20.37 -10.20 20.18
CA ASP A 308 20.73 -10.90 21.43
C ASP A 308 21.33 -9.96 22.50
N GLY A 309 20.79 -8.74 22.60
CA GLY A 309 21.25 -7.71 23.54
C GLY A 309 22.48 -6.91 23.08
N GLU A 310 23.14 -7.29 22.00
CA GLU A 310 24.29 -6.56 21.45
C GLU A 310 23.82 -5.50 20.45
N PHE A 311 24.46 -4.33 20.42
CA PHE A 311 24.16 -3.27 19.45
C PHE A 311 24.60 -3.66 18.03
N PHE A 312 23.68 -3.56 17.07
CA PHE A 312 23.95 -3.89 15.65
C PHE A 312 23.90 -2.70 14.72
N GLY A 313 23.16 -1.65 15.04
CA GLY A 313 23.12 -0.47 14.19
C GLY A 313 22.16 0.60 14.66
N SER A 314 22.32 1.81 14.12
CA SER A 314 21.40 2.93 14.35
C SER A 314 21.17 3.74 13.09
N GLY A 315 20.03 4.43 13.01
CA GLY A 315 19.61 5.12 11.80
C GLY A 315 18.63 6.25 12.07
N LYS A 316 18.74 7.33 11.29
CA LYS A 316 17.84 8.49 11.32
C LYS A 316 16.97 8.52 10.07
N GLY A 317 15.73 8.97 10.17
CA GLY A 317 14.87 9.15 9.00
C GLY A 317 13.58 9.92 9.27
N VAL A 318 12.99 10.49 8.23
CA VAL A 318 11.71 11.23 8.31
C VAL A 318 10.50 10.35 8.63
N THR A 319 10.68 9.01 8.57
CA THR A 319 9.69 8.03 9.02
C THR A 319 10.36 6.95 9.87
N LYS A 320 9.61 6.28 10.76
CA LYS A 320 10.09 5.10 11.49
C LYS A 320 10.67 4.05 10.54
N LYS A 321 10.03 3.83 9.38
CA LYS A 321 10.46 2.86 8.37
C LYS A 321 11.83 3.23 7.78
N ALA A 322 12.03 4.51 7.46
CA ALA A 322 13.32 5.00 6.95
C ALA A 322 14.43 4.85 8.01
N ALA A 323 14.17 5.23 9.26
CA ALA A 323 15.12 5.09 10.36
C ALA A 323 15.52 3.62 10.60
N LYS A 324 14.55 2.68 10.57
CA LYS A 324 14.83 1.24 10.65
C LYS A 324 15.65 0.72 9.47
N ASN A 325 15.37 1.20 8.26
CA ASN A 325 16.09 0.76 7.06
C ASN A 325 17.56 1.21 7.10
N GLU A 326 17.83 2.40 7.61
CA GLU A 326 19.19 2.91 7.79
C GLU A 326 19.95 2.15 8.90
N ALA A 327 19.29 1.91 10.04
CA ALA A 327 19.85 1.09 11.11
C ALA A 327 20.13 -0.36 10.66
N ALA A 328 19.27 -0.93 9.82
CA ALA A 328 19.46 -2.26 9.23
C ALA A 328 20.62 -2.31 8.24
N LYS A 329 20.89 -1.23 7.50
CA LYS A 329 22.05 -1.13 6.61
C LYS A 329 23.35 -1.26 7.41
N MET A 330 23.49 -0.47 8.48
CA MET A 330 24.62 -0.57 9.41
C MET A 330 24.74 -1.97 10.03
N GLY A 331 23.60 -2.59 10.36
CA GLY A 331 23.58 -3.96 10.87
C GLY A 331 24.04 -5.02 9.87
N LEU A 332 23.74 -4.85 8.57
CA LEU A 332 24.20 -5.75 7.51
C LEU A 332 25.72 -5.63 7.28
N GLU A 333 26.25 -4.40 7.31
CA GLU A 333 27.70 -4.16 7.25
C GLU A 333 28.43 -4.87 8.40
N LYS A 334 27.85 -4.84 9.61
CA LYS A 334 28.39 -5.55 10.78
C LYS A 334 28.36 -7.08 10.63
N LEU A 335 27.40 -7.61 9.87
CA LEU A 335 27.32 -9.03 9.49
C LEU A 335 28.26 -9.40 8.32
N GLY A 336 29.04 -8.47 7.80
CA GLY A 336 29.90 -8.68 6.63
C GLY A 336 29.13 -8.80 5.31
N ILE A 337 27.86 -8.39 5.29
CA ILE A 337 27.01 -8.41 4.10
C ILE A 337 27.09 -7.03 3.45
N GLN A 338 27.70 -6.94 2.27
CA GLN A 338 27.75 -5.68 1.51
C GLN A 338 26.38 -5.35 0.92
N VAL A 339 25.94 -4.10 1.12
CA VAL A 339 24.67 -3.52 0.68
C VAL A 339 24.84 -2.08 0.21
#